data_AF-H4GJX5-F1
#
_entry.id   AF-H4GJX5-F1
#
_cell.length_a   1.000
_cell.length_b   1.000
_cell.length_c   1.000
_cell.angle_alpha   90.00
_cell.angle_beta   90.00
_cell.angle_gamma   90.00
#
_symmetry.space_group_name_H-M   'P 1'
#
loop_
_entity.id
_entity.type
_entity.pdbx_description
1 polymer ?
#
loop_
_entity_poly.entity_id
_entity_poly.type
_entity_poly.pdbx_seq_one_letter_code
_entity_poly.pdbx_strand_id
1 'polypeptide(L)'
;MVSTKFKSIVSMTVVMVLVILLVAGFTIQSLFKIGLPLAFLLAAISIPTDATATDAVTDGLIMPKRPNILLKLESLFNDASGLILLSMATLWFQNGYINYQQTLMDFLISAFGGATLGYVSSWLLMMLRQQMFTSKVNFLNNTYNNGTPMKVIFFATPFLIYFIAEEIHVSGIIAVVVAGLVGNTEAQRSKLLNPMVYYDSVRLIEMISEILNGVVFVVLGIVLMRTYRDEQITYGSWTWIYIGIVLYLSNLIVRFLYSKFVMREKAHTAKLFALGGVHGAVTFALVMMLEHATLSTRQFNLAIMSESVLIILSLLVPSILFRFVLDKDVPDDEMIEELTSMRVAMVEHARQQLNEIYVPDRMKPILEYDLNAQIGQTSTRDFIKQWQKASRVVGLDQNQTIFLNEIYHYIFDQERDYLAMIEHRESKYHEVFNILYKEIMMAEMVSLRDDNEE
;
A
#
# COMPACT_ATOMS: atom_id res chain seq x y z
N MET A 1 5.19 -16.64 -7.56
CA MET A 1 4.22 -15.79 -8.30
C MET A 1 4.90 -14.93 -9.38
N VAL A 2 6.09 -14.36 -9.13
CA VAL A 2 6.84 -13.55 -10.13
C VAL A 2 7.42 -14.40 -11.27
N SER A 3 7.95 -15.60 -11.00
CA SER A 3 8.59 -16.45 -12.03
C SER A 3 7.64 -16.90 -13.15
N THR A 4 6.35 -17.14 -12.85
CA THR A 4 5.35 -17.59 -13.83
C THR A 4 4.81 -16.47 -14.71
N LYS A 5 5.07 -15.20 -14.38
CA LYS A 5 4.60 -14.02 -15.14
C LYS A 5 5.72 -13.14 -15.69
N PHE A 6 6.98 -13.60 -15.62
CA PHE A 6 8.16 -12.84 -16.03
C PHE A 6 8.06 -12.23 -17.43
N LYS A 7 7.55 -12.97 -18.42
CA LYS A 7 7.34 -12.46 -19.78
C LYS A 7 6.37 -11.27 -19.84
N SER A 8 5.31 -11.31 -19.03
CA SER A 8 4.32 -10.22 -18.96
C SER A 8 4.90 -8.99 -18.26
N ILE A 9 5.73 -9.20 -17.24
CA ILE A 9 6.41 -8.12 -16.50
C ILE A 9 7.38 -7.40 -17.43
N VAL A 10 8.33 -8.13 -18.06
CA VAL A 10 9.31 -7.54 -18.99
C VAL A 10 8.61 -6.83 -20.15
N SER A 11 7.53 -7.40 -20.67
CA SER A 11 6.72 -6.80 -21.72
C SER A 11 6.12 -5.43 -21.32
N MET A 12 5.63 -5.26 -20.09
CA MET A 12 5.11 -3.96 -19.62
C MET A 12 6.24 -3.00 -19.27
N THR A 13 7.12 -3.43 -18.37
CA THR A 13 8.15 -2.60 -17.74
C THR A 13 9.16 -2.02 -18.71
N VAL A 14 9.43 -2.73 -19.83
CA VAL A 14 10.43 -2.31 -20.82
C VAL A 14 9.74 -1.86 -22.10
N VAL A 15 8.97 -2.74 -22.75
CA VAL A 15 8.46 -2.45 -24.09
C VAL A 15 7.34 -1.42 -24.06
N MET A 16 6.32 -1.60 -23.20
CA MET A 16 5.21 -0.64 -23.12
C MET A 16 5.70 0.74 -22.69
N VAL A 17 6.58 0.78 -21.69
CA VAL A 17 7.20 2.01 -21.19
C VAL A 17 7.96 2.76 -22.29
N LEU A 18 8.76 2.06 -23.11
CA LEU A 18 9.44 2.68 -24.25
C LEU A 18 8.46 3.18 -25.32
N VAL A 19 7.37 2.44 -25.56
CA VAL A 19 6.32 2.89 -26.49
C VAL A 19 5.63 4.15 -25.96
N ILE A 20 5.31 4.21 -24.67
CA ILE A 20 4.76 5.41 -24.02
C ILE A 20 5.72 6.59 -24.20
N LEU A 21 7.01 6.40 -23.88
CA LEU A 21 8.04 7.44 -24.01
C LEU A 21 8.09 8.01 -25.43
N LEU A 22 8.16 7.14 -26.44
CA LEU A 22 8.23 7.55 -27.84
C LEU A 22 6.95 8.26 -28.29
N VAL A 23 5.78 7.67 -28.01
CA VAL A 23 4.50 8.24 -28.43
C VAL A 23 4.25 9.58 -27.76
N ALA A 24 4.38 9.67 -26.43
CA ALA A 24 4.17 10.92 -25.71
C ALA A 24 5.22 11.97 -26.09
N GLY A 25 6.51 11.62 -26.14
CA GLY A 25 7.60 12.54 -26.47
C GLY A 25 7.46 13.13 -27.87
N PHE A 26 7.24 12.31 -28.90
CA PHE A 26 7.03 12.81 -30.26
C PHE A 26 5.71 13.58 -30.41
N THR A 27 4.64 13.18 -29.72
CA THR A 27 3.35 13.88 -29.79
C THR A 27 3.48 15.29 -29.20
N ILE A 28 4.12 15.43 -28.03
CA ILE A 28 4.36 16.74 -27.42
C ILE A 28 5.25 17.61 -28.32
N GLN A 29 6.36 17.06 -28.83
CA GLN A 29 7.26 17.80 -29.71
C GLN A 29 6.54 18.29 -30.98
N SER A 30 5.68 17.44 -31.58
CA SER A 30 4.96 17.78 -32.79
C SER A 30 3.91 18.88 -32.56
N LEU A 31 3.12 18.78 -31.48
CA LEU A 31 2.02 19.70 -31.18
C LEU A 31 2.49 21.04 -30.62
N PHE A 32 3.47 21.05 -29.71
CA PHE A 32 3.86 22.25 -28.96
C PHE A 32 5.21 22.84 -29.42
N LYS A 33 5.91 22.18 -30.36
CA LYS A 33 7.19 22.63 -30.94
C LYS A 33 8.27 22.93 -29.90
N ILE A 34 8.21 22.27 -28.74
CA ILE A 34 9.27 22.34 -27.73
C ILE A 34 10.47 21.47 -28.15
N GLY A 35 11.63 21.76 -27.55
CA GLY A 35 12.85 20.98 -27.80
C GLY A 35 12.63 19.49 -27.54
N LEU A 36 13.13 18.66 -28.45
CA LEU A 36 12.93 17.22 -28.41
C LEU A 36 13.43 16.57 -27.09
N PRO A 37 14.58 16.98 -26.51
CA PRO A 37 15.00 16.48 -25.20
C PRO A 37 14.01 16.84 -24.07
N LEU A 38 13.42 18.04 -24.10
CA LEU A 38 12.43 18.46 -23.10
C LEU A 38 11.13 17.65 -23.23
N ALA A 39 10.68 17.39 -24.46
CA ALA A 39 9.48 16.58 -24.70
C ALA A 39 9.64 15.14 -24.20
N PHE A 40 10.81 14.55 -24.42
CA PHE A 40 11.14 13.20 -23.91
C PHE A 40 11.33 13.18 -22.39
N LEU A 41 11.84 14.26 -21.81
CA LEU A 41 11.96 14.42 -20.38
C LEU A 41 10.57 14.48 -19.71
N LEU A 42 9.62 15.25 -20.24
CA LEU A 42 8.22 15.25 -19.80
C LEU A 42 7.59 13.87 -19.95
N ALA A 43 7.75 13.24 -21.12
CA ALA A 43 7.27 11.89 -21.35
C ALA A 43 7.84 10.88 -20.34
N ALA A 44 9.13 10.98 -19.99
CA ALA A 44 9.77 10.11 -19.01
C ALA A 44 9.21 10.27 -17.59
N ILE A 45 8.89 11.50 -17.18
CA ILE A 45 8.24 11.76 -15.88
C ILE A 45 6.85 11.14 -15.84
N SER A 46 6.12 11.16 -16.96
CA SER A 46 4.75 10.63 -17.04
C SER A 46 4.64 9.09 -17.02
N ILE A 47 5.74 8.35 -16.88
CA ILE A 47 5.77 6.88 -17.00
C ILE A 47 5.45 6.15 -15.68
N PRO A 48 6.04 6.50 -14.53
CA PRO A 48 5.73 5.85 -13.27
C PRO A 48 4.25 5.92 -12.94
N THR A 49 3.70 4.78 -12.58
CA THR A 49 2.31 4.63 -12.12
C THR A 49 2.33 4.17 -10.69
N ASP A 50 1.41 4.67 -9.88
CA ASP A 50 1.37 4.47 -8.44
C ASP A 50 0.24 3.51 -8.06
N ALA A 51 0.61 2.30 -7.61
CA ALA A 51 -0.34 1.30 -7.16
C ALA A 51 -1.10 1.74 -5.90
N THR A 52 -0.50 2.56 -5.03
CA THR A 52 -1.17 3.03 -3.82
C THR A 52 -2.24 4.07 -4.16
N ALA A 53 -1.95 4.96 -5.11
CA ALA A 53 -2.94 5.89 -5.65
C ALA A 53 -4.06 5.16 -6.42
N THR A 54 -3.70 4.06 -7.09
CA THR A 54 -4.67 3.18 -7.76
C THR A 54 -5.61 2.52 -6.77
N ASP A 55 -5.08 1.96 -5.67
CA ASP A 55 -5.89 1.34 -4.63
C ASP A 55 -6.87 2.37 -4.03
N ALA A 56 -6.43 3.63 -3.82
CA ALA A 56 -7.28 4.72 -3.32
C ALA A 56 -8.43 5.12 -4.26
N VAL A 57 -8.25 5.14 -5.59
CA VAL A 57 -9.35 5.46 -6.53
C VAL A 57 -10.31 4.29 -6.75
N THR A 58 -9.91 3.08 -6.35
CA THR A 58 -10.76 1.88 -6.35
C THR A 58 -11.35 1.57 -4.98
N ASP A 59 -11.10 2.41 -3.97
CA ASP A 59 -11.61 2.20 -2.62
C ASP A 59 -13.15 2.12 -2.62
N GLY A 60 -13.69 1.11 -1.95
CA GLY A 60 -15.12 0.78 -1.97
C GLY A 60 -15.65 0.20 -3.30
N LEU A 61 -14.78 -0.25 -4.22
CA LEU A 61 -15.15 -0.90 -5.48
C LEU A 61 -14.41 -2.23 -5.68
N ILE A 62 -15.06 -3.21 -6.30
CA ILE A 62 -14.49 -4.53 -6.55
C ILE A 62 -13.71 -4.52 -7.87
N MET A 63 -12.38 -4.38 -7.80
CA MET A 63 -11.54 -4.50 -8.98
C MET A 63 -11.31 -5.98 -9.35
N PRO A 64 -11.61 -6.41 -10.61
CA PRO A 64 -11.39 -7.79 -11.01
C PRO A 64 -9.93 -8.22 -10.84
N LYS A 65 -9.73 -9.48 -10.41
CA LYS A 65 -8.40 -10.03 -10.06
C LYS A 65 -7.34 -9.80 -11.14
N ARG A 66 -7.71 -9.91 -12.42
CA ARG A 66 -6.77 -9.81 -13.54
C ARG A 66 -6.22 -8.38 -13.71
N PRO A 67 -7.02 -7.32 -13.96
CA PRO A 67 -6.56 -5.93 -13.96
C PRO A 67 -5.75 -5.55 -12.72
N ASN A 68 -6.23 -5.90 -11.52
CA ASN A 68 -5.56 -5.57 -10.27
C ASN A 68 -4.12 -6.14 -10.20
N ILE A 69 -3.95 -7.42 -10.53
CA ILE A 69 -2.62 -8.04 -10.58
C ILE A 69 -1.72 -7.36 -11.63
N LEU A 70 -2.27 -6.96 -12.78
CA LEU A 70 -1.49 -6.29 -13.83
C LEU A 70 -0.99 -4.91 -13.37
N LEU A 71 -1.85 -4.12 -12.72
CA LEU A 71 -1.51 -2.80 -12.20
C LEU A 71 -0.45 -2.87 -11.09
N LYS A 72 -0.58 -3.83 -10.16
CA LYS A 72 0.43 -4.05 -9.11
C LYS A 72 1.78 -4.47 -9.67
N LEU A 73 1.78 -5.27 -10.73
CA LEU A 73 3.03 -5.66 -11.41
C LEU A 73 3.62 -4.51 -12.23
N GLU A 74 2.81 -3.68 -12.87
CA GLU A 74 3.27 -2.52 -13.63
C GLU A 74 3.94 -1.50 -12.71
N SER A 75 3.25 -1.04 -11.66
CA SER A 75 3.72 -0.02 -10.74
C SER A 75 5.05 -0.40 -10.06
N LEU A 76 5.20 -1.66 -9.61
CA LEU A 76 6.40 -2.13 -8.92
C LEU A 76 7.70 -1.91 -9.72
N PHE A 77 7.64 -2.01 -11.04
CA PHE A 77 8.83 -1.88 -11.89
C PHE A 77 8.88 -0.59 -12.69
N ASN A 78 7.74 0.04 -12.98
CA ASN A 78 7.69 1.29 -13.74
C ASN A 78 8.34 2.46 -12.98
N ASP A 79 8.36 2.44 -11.65
CA ASP A 79 9.06 3.45 -10.85
C ASP A 79 10.57 3.45 -11.15
N ALA A 80 11.17 2.26 -11.19
CA ALA A 80 12.57 2.10 -11.59
C ALA A 80 12.77 2.53 -13.04
N SER A 81 11.95 2.00 -13.97
CA SER A 81 12.03 2.35 -15.40
C SER A 81 11.90 3.85 -15.66
N GLY A 82 10.99 4.54 -14.97
CA GLY A 82 10.78 5.98 -15.12
C GLY A 82 11.98 6.80 -14.64
N LEU A 83 12.57 6.45 -13.50
CA LEU A 83 13.80 7.10 -13.03
C LEU A 83 14.97 6.92 -14.01
N ILE A 84 15.10 5.72 -14.59
CA ILE A 84 16.13 5.42 -15.58
C ILE A 84 15.92 6.30 -16.80
N LEU A 85 14.73 6.28 -17.39
CA LEU A 85 14.42 7.07 -18.57
C LEU A 85 14.54 8.58 -18.32
N LEU A 86 14.19 9.04 -17.11
CA LEU A 86 14.39 10.43 -16.71
C LEU A 86 15.88 10.79 -16.69
N SER A 87 16.72 9.95 -16.10
CA SER A 87 18.18 10.15 -16.10
C SER A 87 18.72 10.21 -17.53
N MET A 88 18.28 9.29 -18.40
CA MET A 88 18.67 9.29 -19.83
C MET A 88 18.23 10.59 -20.53
N ALA A 89 16.97 11.00 -20.34
CA ALA A 89 16.42 12.20 -20.96
C ALA A 89 17.08 13.48 -20.42
N THR A 90 17.46 13.50 -19.14
CA THR A 90 18.17 14.61 -18.50
C THR A 90 19.59 14.74 -19.02
N LEU A 91 20.34 13.64 -19.14
CA LEU A 91 21.67 13.64 -19.76
C LEU A 91 21.61 14.10 -21.22
N TRP A 92 20.59 13.67 -21.97
CA TRP A 92 20.37 14.16 -23.32
C TRP A 92 20.08 15.66 -23.37
N PHE A 93 19.23 16.14 -22.47
CA PHE A 93 18.92 17.57 -22.36
C PHE A 93 20.17 18.41 -22.07
N GLN A 94 21.05 17.93 -21.20
CA GLN A 94 22.30 18.60 -20.81
C GLN A 94 23.36 18.57 -21.92
N ASN A 95 23.59 17.39 -22.51
CA ASN A 95 24.69 17.18 -23.45
C ASN A 95 24.32 17.55 -24.90
N GLY A 96 23.02 17.64 -25.22
CA GLY A 96 22.52 17.92 -26.57
C GLY A 96 22.55 16.74 -27.53
N TYR A 97 23.19 15.62 -27.16
CA TYR A 97 23.21 14.37 -27.92
C TYR A 97 22.97 13.17 -27.01
N ILE A 98 22.52 12.05 -27.60
CA ILE A 98 22.33 10.80 -26.87
C ILE A 98 23.53 9.89 -27.16
N ASN A 99 24.30 9.55 -26.12
CA ASN A 99 25.26 8.46 -26.20
C ASN A 99 24.59 7.15 -25.74
N TYR A 100 23.81 6.54 -26.62
CA TYR A 100 22.99 5.36 -26.30
C TYR A 100 23.81 4.21 -25.70
N GLN A 101 25.06 4.02 -26.14
CA GLN A 101 25.91 2.92 -25.68
C GLN A 101 26.40 3.16 -24.25
N GLN A 102 26.94 4.35 -23.97
CA GLN A 102 27.40 4.71 -22.63
C GLN A 102 26.23 4.68 -21.65
N THR A 103 25.12 5.34 -21.98
CA THR A 103 23.97 5.43 -21.10
C THR A 103 23.33 4.07 -20.83
N LEU A 104 23.26 3.19 -21.84
CA LEU A 104 22.78 1.81 -21.64
C LEU A 104 23.72 1.00 -20.75
N MET A 105 25.03 1.18 -20.89
CA MET A 105 26.03 0.47 -20.08
C MET A 105 25.99 0.94 -18.62
N ASP A 106 26.01 2.26 -18.39
CA ASP A 106 25.91 2.87 -17.05
C ASP A 106 24.62 2.42 -16.35
N PHE A 107 23.52 2.33 -17.12
CA PHE A 107 22.27 1.79 -16.63
C PHE A 107 22.38 0.32 -16.24
N LEU A 108 22.90 -0.55 -17.10
CA LEU A 108 23.02 -1.98 -16.81
C LEU A 108 23.91 -2.24 -15.58
N ILE A 109 24.99 -1.47 -15.43
CA ILE A 109 25.87 -1.53 -14.26
C ILE A 109 25.11 -1.10 -13.01
N SER A 110 24.42 0.04 -13.06
CA SER A 110 23.64 0.57 -11.91
C SER A 110 22.49 -0.37 -11.50
N ALA A 111 21.78 -0.95 -12.47
CA ALA A 111 20.68 -1.88 -12.23
C ALA A 111 21.16 -3.23 -11.67
N PHE A 112 22.20 -3.82 -12.28
CA PHE A 112 22.74 -5.10 -11.83
C PHE A 112 23.46 -4.96 -10.48
N GLY A 113 24.20 -3.86 -10.28
CA GLY A 113 24.81 -3.50 -9.00
C GLY A 113 23.77 -3.33 -7.91
N GLY A 114 22.69 -2.57 -8.18
CA GLY A 114 21.56 -2.40 -7.25
C GLY A 114 20.89 -3.72 -6.92
N ALA A 115 20.57 -4.55 -7.93
CA ALA A 115 19.96 -5.86 -7.72
C ALA A 115 20.85 -6.80 -6.89
N THR A 116 22.16 -6.82 -7.17
CA THR A 116 23.13 -7.63 -6.41
C THR A 116 23.22 -7.16 -4.96
N LEU A 117 23.33 -5.86 -4.72
CA LEU A 117 23.37 -5.29 -3.38
C LEU A 117 22.07 -5.54 -2.62
N GLY A 118 20.92 -5.36 -3.25
CA GLY A 118 19.62 -5.66 -2.66
C GLY A 118 19.49 -7.13 -2.23
N TYR A 119 19.91 -8.04 -3.10
CA TYR A 119 19.93 -9.47 -2.79
C TYR A 119 20.85 -9.80 -1.61
N VAL A 120 22.09 -9.31 -1.64
CA VAL A 120 23.09 -9.56 -0.58
C VAL A 120 22.64 -8.94 0.75
N SER A 121 22.19 -7.69 0.76
CA SER A 121 21.71 -7.03 1.98
C SER A 121 20.50 -7.73 2.58
N SER A 122 19.53 -8.16 1.74
CA SER A 122 18.36 -8.90 2.22
C SER A 122 18.73 -10.28 2.78
N TRP A 123 19.66 -10.98 2.11
CA TRP A 123 20.19 -12.26 2.59
C TRP A 123 20.93 -12.10 3.93
N LEU A 124 21.77 -11.08 4.08
CA LEU A 124 22.45 -10.76 5.34
C LEU A 124 21.46 -10.42 6.45
N LEU A 125 20.46 -9.59 6.18
CA LEU A 125 19.43 -9.23 7.15
C LEU A 125 18.60 -10.44 7.57
N MET A 126 18.27 -11.34 6.65
CA MET A 126 17.59 -12.60 6.95
C MET A 126 18.47 -13.47 7.86
N MET A 127 19.77 -13.55 7.60
CA MET A 127 20.70 -14.32 8.42
C MET A 127 20.85 -13.70 9.82
N LEU A 128 20.94 -12.37 9.93
CA LEU A 128 20.95 -11.65 11.21
C LEU A 128 19.65 -11.90 11.99
N ARG A 129 18.49 -11.83 11.34
CA ARG A 129 17.19 -12.15 11.96
C ARG A 129 17.14 -13.58 12.45
N GLN A 130 17.52 -14.55 11.62
CA GLN A 130 17.58 -15.96 12.02
C GLN A 130 18.56 -16.21 13.17
N GLN A 131 19.71 -15.54 13.19
CA GLN A 131 20.66 -15.61 14.31
C GLN A 131 20.09 -14.99 15.58
N MET A 132 19.37 -13.86 15.49
CA MET A 132 18.66 -13.29 16.64
C MET A 132 17.55 -14.22 17.15
N PHE A 133 16.92 -15.01 16.28
CA PHE A 133 15.93 -16.02 16.67
C PHE A 133 16.55 -17.29 17.30
N THR A 134 17.76 -17.69 16.89
CA THR A 134 18.41 -18.94 17.34
C THR A 134 19.46 -18.74 18.43
N SER A 135 19.93 -17.51 18.66
CA SER A 135 20.90 -17.20 19.71
C SER A 135 20.26 -17.35 21.10
N LYS A 136 20.95 -18.05 22.01
CA LYS A 136 20.60 -18.16 23.44
C LYS A 136 20.53 -16.80 24.16
N VAL A 137 21.05 -15.75 23.53
CA VAL A 137 20.87 -14.37 23.98
C VAL A 137 19.47 -13.93 23.52
N ASN A 138 18.47 -14.25 24.36
CA ASN A 138 17.05 -13.92 24.17
C ASN A 138 16.83 -12.41 23.97
N PHE A 139 17.00 -11.90 22.74
CA PHE A 139 16.49 -10.57 22.38
C PHE A 139 14.99 -10.57 22.09
N LEU A 140 14.40 -11.76 21.88
CA LEU A 140 13.01 -11.94 21.42
C LEU A 140 12.20 -12.91 22.29
N ASN A 141 12.85 -13.81 23.03
CA ASN A 141 12.18 -14.74 23.95
C ASN A 141 12.39 -14.34 25.42
N ASN A 142 12.52 -13.04 25.68
CA ASN A 142 12.35 -12.52 27.02
C ASN A 142 10.99 -11.84 27.05
N THR A 143 10.15 -12.23 28.02
CA THR A 143 8.81 -11.70 28.33
C THR A 143 8.74 -10.17 28.43
N TYR A 144 9.88 -9.47 28.34
CA TYR A 144 10.06 -8.04 28.54
C TYR A 144 10.38 -7.23 27.26
N ASN A 145 10.50 -7.84 26.08
CA ASN A 145 10.83 -7.08 24.86
C ASN A 145 9.88 -7.44 23.72
N ASN A 146 8.96 -6.51 23.40
CA ASN A 146 7.91 -6.62 22.38
C ASN A 146 8.42 -6.67 20.93
N GLY A 147 9.64 -7.17 20.71
CA GLY A 147 10.32 -7.22 19.42
C GLY A 147 10.69 -5.84 18.86
N THR A 148 10.72 -4.79 19.69
CA THR A 148 10.99 -3.40 19.26
C THR A 148 12.26 -3.25 18.42
N PRO A 149 13.42 -3.85 18.77
CA PRO A 149 14.62 -3.75 17.93
C PRO A 149 14.41 -4.31 16.53
N MET A 150 13.63 -5.40 16.42
CA MET A 150 13.33 -6.03 15.13
C MET A 150 12.40 -5.16 14.28
N LYS A 151 11.40 -4.52 14.91
CA LYS A 151 10.52 -3.54 14.25
C LYS A 151 11.33 -2.35 13.72
N VAL A 152 12.26 -1.82 14.52
CA VAL A 152 13.16 -0.73 14.12
C VAL A 152 14.06 -1.14 12.95
N ILE A 153 14.67 -2.33 13.01
CA ILE A 153 15.51 -2.84 11.90
C ILE A 153 14.67 -3.00 10.64
N PHE A 154 13.47 -3.58 10.74
CA PHE A 154 12.57 -3.76 9.61
C PHE A 154 12.20 -2.41 8.96
N PHE A 155 11.87 -1.42 9.78
CA PHE A 155 11.57 -0.06 9.32
C PHE A 155 12.78 0.65 8.70
N ALA A 156 13.97 0.52 9.30
CA ALA A 156 15.19 1.18 8.83
C ALA A 156 15.77 0.53 7.56
N THR A 157 15.50 -0.77 7.34
CA THR A 157 16.03 -1.58 6.23
C THR A 157 15.92 -0.90 4.85
N PRO A 158 14.73 -0.47 4.37
CA PRO A 158 14.61 0.14 3.04
C PRO A 158 15.47 1.41 2.90
N PHE A 159 15.54 2.25 3.94
CA PHE A 159 16.35 3.47 3.91
C PHE A 159 17.84 3.16 3.88
N LEU A 160 18.31 2.24 4.73
CA LEU A 160 19.72 1.84 4.76
C LEU A 160 20.18 1.28 3.42
N ILE A 161 19.39 0.38 2.83
CA ILE A 161 19.70 -0.23 1.53
C ILE A 161 19.74 0.85 0.44
N TYR A 162 18.76 1.77 0.43
CA TYR A 162 18.72 2.87 -0.52
C TYR A 162 19.96 3.76 -0.44
N PHE A 163 20.29 4.28 0.75
CA PHE A 163 21.41 5.20 0.93
C PHE A 163 22.76 4.55 0.64
N ILE A 164 22.96 3.28 1.05
CA ILE A 164 24.20 2.56 0.74
C ILE A 164 24.36 2.36 -0.77
N ALA A 165 23.26 2.04 -1.47
CA ALA A 165 23.28 1.86 -2.92
C ALA A 165 23.63 3.16 -3.66
N GLU A 166 23.01 4.27 -3.28
CA GLU A 166 23.28 5.58 -3.89
C GLU A 166 24.74 6.02 -3.66
N GLU A 167 25.30 5.76 -2.48
CA GLU A 167 26.70 6.09 -2.15
C GLU A 167 27.71 5.34 -3.02
N ILE A 168 27.41 4.10 -3.41
CA ILE A 168 28.24 3.33 -4.34
C ILE A 168 27.84 3.51 -5.81
N HIS A 169 27.00 4.52 -6.10
CA HIS A 169 26.51 4.87 -7.43
C HIS A 169 25.76 3.75 -8.18
N VAL A 170 25.03 2.90 -7.45
CA VAL A 170 24.09 1.92 -8.02
C VAL A 170 22.65 2.29 -7.67
N SER A 171 21.68 1.73 -8.38
CA SER A 171 20.28 2.13 -8.20
C SER A 171 19.73 1.70 -6.83
N GLY A 172 19.49 2.68 -5.94
CA GLY A 172 18.92 2.42 -4.61
C GLY A 172 17.50 1.88 -4.66
N ILE A 173 16.68 2.36 -5.59
CA ILE A 173 15.31 1.87 -5.79
C ILE A 173 15.31 0.38 -6.15
N ILE A 174 16.13 -0.04 -7.13
CA ILE A 174 16.23 -1.45 -7.53
C ILE A 174 16.76 -2.30 -6.37
N ALA A 175 17.73 -1.80 -5.60
CA ALA A 175 18.26 -2.50 -4.45
C ALA A 175 17.17 -2.77 -3.39
N VAL A 176 16.36 -1.77 -3.05
CA VAL A 176 15.26 -1.92 -2.09
C VAL A 176 14.17 -2.87 -2.61
N VAL A 177 13.79 -2.77 -3.89
CA VAL A 177 12.78 -3.65 -4.50
C VAL A 177 13.24 -5.11 -4.47
N VAL A 178 14.47 -5.39 -4.90
CA VAL A 178 15.03 -6.75 -4.85
C VAL A 178 15.13 -7.23 -3.41
N ALA A 179 15.56 -6.38 -2.48
CA ALA A 179 15.64 -6.73 -1.08
C ALA A 179 14.28 -7.10 -0.49
N GLY A 180 13.23 -6.34 -0.81
CA GLY A 180 11.85 -6.60 -0.40
C GLY A 180 11.29 -7.89 -1.01
N LEU A 181 11.55 -8.15 -2.29
CA LEU A 181 11.14 -9.39 -2.96
C LEU A 181 11.78 -10.63 -2.33
N VAL A 182 13.07 -10.57 -1.99
CA VAL A 182 13.78 -11.65 -1.28
C VAL A 182 13.25 -11.79 0.14
N GLY A 183 13.11 -10.67 0.87
CA GLY A 183 12.67 -10.65 2.27
C GLY A 183 11.24 -11.13 2.47
N ASN A 184 10.36 -10.98 1.47
CA ASN A 184 8.98 -11.47 1.54
C ASN A 184 8.91 -13.00 1.75
N THR A 185 9.89 -13.76 1.26
CA THR A 185 9.93 -15.22 1.47
C THR A 185 10.16 -15.60 2.94
N GLU A 186 10.96 -14.81 3.67
CA GLU A 186 11.15 -14.93 5.11
C GLU A 186 9.90 -14.49 5.86
N ALA A 187 9.33 -13.36 5.46
CA ALA A 187 8.15 -12.77 6.10
C ALA A 187 6.97 -13.74 6.15
N GLN A 188 6.77 -14.56 5.10
CA GLN A 188 5.76 -15.63 5.08
C GLN A 188 5.98 -16.71 6.16
N ARG A 189 7.23 -17.03 6.50
CA ARG A 189 7.54 -17.97 7.59
C ARG A 189 7.41 -17.29 8.96
N SER A 190 7.81 -16.02 9.06
CA SER A 190 7.68 -15.23 10.29
C SER A 190 6.24 -15.05 10.74
N LYS A 191 5.25 -15.08 9.83
CA LYS A 191 3.82 -15.07 10.16
C LYS A 191 3.42 -16.09 11.23
N LEU A 192 4.02 -17.27 11.20
CA LEU A 192 3.72 -18.35 12.13
C LEU A 192 4.66 -18.37 13.34
N LEU A 193 5.89 -17.89 13.17
CA LEU A 193 6.92 -17.92 14.22
C LEU A 193 6.77 -16.77 15.22
N ASN A 194 6.42 -15.56 14.75
CA ASN A 194 6.23 -14.36 15.58
C ASN A 194 5.12 -13.48 14.98
N PRO A 195 3.85 -13.87 15.17
CA PRO A 195 2.70 -13.19 14.58
C PRO A 195 2.60 -11.71 14.96
N MET A 196 2.87 -11.39 16.24
CA MET A 196 2.78 -10.01 16.76
C MET A 196 3.78 -9.07 16.08
N VAL A 197 5.06 -9.46 16.02
CA VAL A 197 6.10 -8.65 15.38
C VAL A 197 5.80 -8.46 13.89
N TYR A 198 5.36 -9.52 13.21
CA TYR A 198 4.96 -9.44 11.80
C TYR A 198 3.78 -8.48 11.61
N TYR A 199 2.71 -8.64 12.39
CA TYR A 199 1.50 -7.83 12.30
C TYR A 199 1.78 -6.35 12.55
N ASP A 200 2.48 -6.03 13.64
CA ASP A 200 2.85 -4.65 13.99
C ASP A 200 3.74 -4.03 12.92
N SER A 201 4.71 -4.78 12.39
CA SER A 201 5.64 -4.27 11.38
C SER A 201 4.92 -3.93 10.07
N VAL A 202 3.97 -4.76 9.65
CA VAL A 202 3.16 -4.51 8.45
C VAL A 202 2.26 -3.29 8.67
N ARG A 203 1.52 -3.25 9.79
CA ARG A 203 0.67 -2.11 10.18
C ARG A 203 1.45 -0.79 10.21
N LEU A 204 2.66 -0.80 10.78
CA LEU A 204 3.51 0.39 10.86
C LEU A 204 3.93 0.89 9.47
N ILE A 205 4.35 -0.01 8.57
CA ILE A 205 4.72 0.39 7.21
C ILE A 205 3.52 0.89 6.42
N GLU A 206 2.36 0.25 6.53
CA GLU A 206 1.12 0.69 5.88
C GLU A 206 0.76 2.11 6.31
N MET A 207 0.66 2.34 7.62
CA MET A 207 0.35 3.67 8.18
C MET A 207 1.37 4.74 7.76
N ILE A 208 2.67 4.43 7.80
CA ILE A 208 3.71 5.39 7.39
C ILE A 208 3.64 5.67 5.89
N SER A 209 3.38 4.66 5.06
CA SER A 209 3.23 4.82 3.61
C SER A 209 2.03 5.73 3.29
N GLU A 210 0.90 5.55 3.99
CA GLU A 210 -0.28 6.42 3.87
C GLU A 210 0.03 7.87 4.26
N ILE A 211 0.73 8.07 5.39
CA ILE A 211 1.14 9.41 5.83
C ILE A 211 2.07 10.07 4.81
N LEU A 212 3.11 9.36 4.36
CA LEU A 212 4.07 9.88 3.39
C LEU A 212 3.39 10.23 2.06
N ASN A 213 2.50 9.38 1.57
CA ASN A 213 1.69 9.66 0.38
C ASN A 213 0.83 10.91 0.57
N GLY A 214 0.17 11.05 1.72
CA GLY A 214 -0.60 12.25 2.07
C GLY A 214 0.27 13.52 2.07
N VAL A 215 1.47 13.45 2.66
CA VAL A 215 2.44 14.55 2.65
C VAL A 215 2.84 14.93 1.23
N VAL A 216 3.12 13.95 0.36
CA VAL A 216 3.49 14.22 -1.04
C VAL A 216 2.39 14.99 -1.78
N PHE A 217 1.12 14.62 -1.60
CA PHE A 217 0.00 15.35 -2.22
C PHE A 217 -0.18 16.76 -1.64
N VAL A 218 0.05 16.95 -0.34
CA VAL A 218 0.04 18.29 0.27
C VAL A 218 1.17 19.16 -0.31
N VAL A 219 2.38 18.61 -0.44
CA VAL A 219 3.53 19.31 -1.03
C VAL A 219 3.26 19.64 -2.51
N LEU A 220 2.70 18.70 -3.28
CA LEU A 220 2.26 18.93 -4.66
C LEU A 220 1.29 20.12 -4.72
N GLY A 221 0.27 20.17 -3.85
CA GLY A 221 -0.67 21.28 -3.79
C GLY A 221 -0.03 22.63 -3.46
N ILE A 222 0.94 22.65 -2.54
CA ILE A 222 1.70 23.86 -2.18
C ILE A 222 2.57 24.33 -3.35
N VAL A 223 3.32 23.41 -3.97
CA VAL A 223 4.21 23.71 -5.11
C VAL A 223 3.38 24.20 -6.29
N LEU A 224 2.25 23.56 -6.59
CA LEU A 224 1.30 23.99 -7.61
C LEU A 224 0.80 25.42 -7.39
N MET A 225 0.35 25.74 -6.18
CA MET A 225 -0.13 27.09 -5.86
C MET A 225 0.98 28.14 -5.93
N ARG A 226 2.20 27.78 -5.51
CA ARG A 226 3.38 28.64 -5.62
C ARG A 226 3.74 28.90 -7.08
N THR A 227 3.83 27.86 -7.90
CA THR A 227 4.14 27.97 -9.33
C THR A 227 3.05 28.68 -10.11
N TYR A 228 1.77 28.49 -9.77
CA TYR A 228 0.67 29.22 -10.38
C TYR A 228 0.73 30.74 -10.11
N ARG A 229 1.24 31.16 -8.95
CA ARG A 229 1.43 32.58 -8.62
C ARG A 229 2.64 33.20 -9.31
N ASP A 230 3.54 32.40 -9.88
CA ASP A 230 4.69 32.87 -10.63
C ASP A 230 4.24 33.38 -12.01
N GLU A 231 4.41 34.68 -12.23
CA GLU A 231 3.89 35.37 -13.41
C GLU A 231 4.54 34.88 -14.72
N GLN A 232 5.72 34.26 -14.65
CA GLN A 232 6.46 33.78 -15.82
C GLN A 232 5.79 32.63 -16.60
N ILE A 233 4.85 31.91 -15.97
CA ILE A 233 4.11 30.79 -16.59
C ILE A 233 2.63 31.10 -16.74
N THR A 234 2.03 31.75 -15.74
CA THR A 234 0.58 31.91 -15.66
C THR A 234 0.05 33.03 -16.55
N TYR A 235 0.82 34.11 -16.74
CA TYR A 235 0.43 35.21 -17.62
C TYR A 235 0.96 35.01 -19.04
N GLY A 236 0.37 34.08 -19.79
CA GLY A 236 0.57 34.06 -21.24
C GLY A 236 0.22 32.80 -22.01
N SER A 237 0.01 31.63 -21.38
CA SER A 237 -0.35 30.43 -22.15
C SER A 237 -0.94 29.28 -21.33
N TRP A 238 -2.07 28.74 -21.79
CA TRP A 238 -2.69 27.48 -21.32
C TRP A 238 -1.94 26.22 -21.76
N THR A 239 -0.72 26.37 -22.30
CA THR A 239 0.07 25.27 -22.89
C THR A 239 0.34 24.13 -21.89
N TRP A 240 0.60 24.43 -20.62
CA TRP A 240 0.85 23.41 -19.59
C TRP A 240 -0.34 22.47 -19.39
N ILE A 241 -1.58 22.99 -19.45
CA ILE A 241 -2.80 22.17 -19.38
C ILE A 241 -2.86 21.22 -20.57
N TYR A 242 -2.66 21.74 -21.78
CA TYR A 242 -2.74 20.92 -22.98
C TYR A 242 -1.64 19.86 -23.02
N ILE A 243 -0.41 20.18 -22.58
CA ILE A 243 0.67 19.19 -22.45
C ILE A 243 0.27 18.11 -21.45
N GLY A 244 -0.23 18.48 -20.26
CA GLY A 244 -0.68 17.50 -19.26
C GLY A 244 -1.80 16.59 -19.77
N ILE A 245 -2.79 17.14 -20.48
CA ILE A 245 -3.86 16.37 -21.13
C ILE A 245 -3.28 15.41 -22.19
N VAL A 246 -2.34 15.88 -23.02
CA VAL A 246 -1.71 15.05 -24.06
C VAL A 246 -0.88 13.93 -23.44
N LEU A 247 -0.14 14.19 -22.36
CA LEU A 247 0.58 13.18 -21.60
C LEU A 247 -0.37 12.12 -21.05
N TYR A 248 -1.48 12.54 -20.43
CA TYR A 248 -2.49 11.65 -19.88
C TYR A 248 -3.11 10.76 -20.96
N LEU A 249 -3.57 11.38 -22.06
CA LEU A 249 -4.19 10.65 -23.16
C LEU A 249 -3.20 9.72 -23.86
N SER A 250 -1.95 10.13 -24.04
CA SER A 250 -0.91 9.28 -24.64
C SER A 250 -0.68 8.03 -23.80
N ASN A 251 -0.52 8.19 -22.48
CA ASN A 251 -0.40 7.08 -21.53
C ASN A 251 -1.63 6.15 -21.59
N LEU A 252 -2.83 6.72 -21.49
CA LEU A 252 -4.09 5.95 -21.51
C LEU A 252 -4.26 5.16 -22.82
N ILE A 253 -4.05 5.80 -23.97
CA ILE A 253 -4.21 5.17 -25.28
C ILE A 253 -3.17 4.07 -25.46
N VAL A 254 -1.90 4.32 -25.17
CA VAL A 254 -0.85 3.31 -25.33
C VAL A 254 -1.13 2.12 -24.43
N ARG A 255 -1.50 2.33 -23.16
CA ARG A 255 -1.80 1.24 -22.22
C ARG A 255 -3.01 0.42 -22.66
N PHE A 256 -4.06 1.08 -23.17
CA PHE A 256 -5.22 0.38 -23.72
C PHE A 256 -4.87 -0.46 -24.95
N LEU A 257 -4.16 0.13 -25.93
CA LEU A 257 -3.77 -0.54 -27.16
C LEU A 257 -2.80 -1.69 -26.87
N TYR A 258 -1.82 -1.47 -26.00
CA TYR A 258 -0.84 -2.48 -25.62
C TYR A 258 -1.51 -3.68 -24.93
N SER A 259 -2.37 -3.41 -23.95
CA SER A 259 -3.13 -4.46 -23.26
C SER A 259 -4.05 -5.23 -24.20
N LYS A 260 -4.74 -4.54 -25.11
CA LYS A 260 -5.67 -5.16 -26.06
C LYS A 260 -4.96 -5.98 -27.14
N PHE A 261 -3.88 -5.48 -27.73
CA PHE A 261 -3.27 -6.08 -28.92
C PHE A 261 -2.02 -6.89 -28.64
N VAL A 262 -1.14 -6.42 -27.74
CA VAL A 262 0.11 -7.12 -27.41
C VAL A 262 -0.14 -8.19 -26.34
N MET A 263 -0.84 -7.82 -25.26
CA MET A 263 -1.19 -8.79 -24.22
C MET A 263 -2.43 -9.63 -24.55
N ARG A 264 -3.19 -9.23 -25.57
CA ARG A 264 -4.41 -9.92 -26.04
C ARG A 264 -5.48 -10.05 -24.94
N GLU A 265 -5.54 -9.09 -24.03
CA GLU A 265 -6.58 -9.05 -23.00
C GLU A 265 -7.93 -8.65 -23.60
N LYS A 266 -9.02 -9.06 -22.96
CA LYS A 266 -10.38 -8.65 -23.36
C LYS A 266 -10.52 -7.12 -23.27
N ALA A 267 -11.34 -6.53 -24.13
CA ALA A 267 -11.52 -5.08 -24.18
C ALA A 267 -11.92 -4.47 -22.82
N HIS A 268 -12.74 -5.16 -22.03
CA HIS A 268 -13.10 -4.73 -20.68
C HIS A 268 -11.88 -4.68 -19.74
N THR A 269 -11.10 -5.76 -19.67
CA THR A 269 -9.85 -5.83 -18.91
C THR A 269 -8.85 -4.76 -19.34
N ALA A 270 -8.68 -4.56 -20.65
CA ALA A 270 -7.76 -3.57 -21.20
C ALA A 270 -8.18 -2.13 -20.84
N LYS A 271 -9.48 -1.83 -20.82
CA LYS A 271 -10.00 -0.52 -20.37
C LYS A 271 -9.71 -0.29 -18.89
N LEU A 272 -10.02 -1.27 -18.04
CA LEU A 272 -9.78 -1.18 -16.60
C LEU A 272 -8.28 -1.02 -16.28
N PHE A 273 -7.43 -1.76 -16.99
CA PHE A 273 -5.98 -1.63 -16.87
C PHE A 273 -5.49 -0.24 -17.30
N ALA A 274 -5.93 0.26 -18.46
CA ALA A 274 -5.51 1.56 -18.97
C ALA A 274 -5.96 2.73 -18.09
N LEU A 275 -7.20 2.69 -17.59
CA LEU A 275 -7.72 3.68 -16.65
C LEU A 275 -7.04 3.56 -15.29
N GLY A 276 -6.69 2.35 -14.87
CA GLY A 276 -6.24 2.07 -13.52
C GLY A 276 -4.77 2.38 -13.24
N GLY A 277 -3.92 2.76 -14.19
CA GLY A 277 -2.59 3.26 -13.77
C GLY A 277 -2.65 4.74 -13.56
N VAL A 278 -2.88 5.05 -12.30
CA VAL A 278 -2.91 6.37 -11.72
C VAL A 278 -1.48 6.85 -11.53
N HIS A 279 -1.26 8.15 -11.66
CA HIS A 279 0.00 8.82 -11.37
C HIS A 279 -0.08 9.45 -9.98
N GLY A 280 1.03 9.48 -9.25
CA GLY A 280 1.01 9.84 -7.84
C GLY A 280 2.34 10.37 -7.33
N ALA A 281 2.78 9.86 -6.19
CA ALA A 281 3.89 10.43 -5.44
C ALA A 281 5.22 10.34 -6.21
N VAL A 282 5.44 9.23 -6.92
CA VAL A 282 6.68 8.98 -7.68
C VAL A 282 6.81 9.95 -8.86
N THR A 283 5.73 10.18 -9.61
CA THR A 283 5.69 11.16 -10.70
C THR A 283 6.08 12.55 -10.20
N PHE A 284 5.53 12.98 -9.06
CA PHE A 284 5.89 14.26 -8.46
C PHE A 284 7.35 14.31 -7.99
N ALA A 285 7.84 13.25 -7.34
CA ALA A 285 9.23 13.16 -6.92
C ALA A 285 10.20 13.28 -8.10
N LEU A 286 9.90 12.62 -9.22
CA LEU A 286 10.69 12.72 -10.46
C LEU A 286 10.75 14.14 -11.00
N VAL A 287 9.64 14.91 -10.95
CA VAL A 287 9.69 16.33 -11.31
C VAL A 287 10.64 17.10 -10.38
N MET A 288 10.54 16.89 -9.07
CA MET A 288 11.36 17.61 -8.09
C MET A 288 12.85 17.30 -8.23
N MET A 289 13.22 16.09 -8.66
CA MET A 289 14.61 15.75 -8.97
C MET A 289 15.21 16.64 -10.07
N LEU A 290 14.39 17.21 -10.95
CA LEU A 290 14.83 18.12 -11.99
C LEU A 290 15.11 19.54 -11.53
N GLU A 291 14.79 19.90 -10.28
CA GLU A 291 15.07 21.24 -9.76
C GLU A 291 16.56 21.58 -9.85
N HIS A 292 17.41 20.56 -9.73
CA HIS A 292 18.87 20.67 -9.82
C HIS A 292 19.40 20.37 -11.23
N ALA A 293 18.54 19.97 -12.18
CA ALA A 293 18.94 19.85 -13.57
C ALA A 293 19.12 21.25 -14.17
N THR A 294 19.95 21.38 -15.20
CA THR A 294 20.26 22.66 -15.90
C THR A 294 19.08 23.22 -16.70
N LEU A 295 17.84 23.09 -16.21
CA LEU A 295 16.63 23.62 -16.77
C LEU A 295 16.51 25.11 -16.42
N SER A 296 16.01 25.90 -17.37
CA SER A 296 15.55 27.24 -17.03
C SER A 296 14.34 27.17 -16.08
N THR A 297 14.15 28.18 -15.24
CA THR A 297 12.99 28.29 -14.36
C THR A 297 11.70 28.03 -15.14
N ARG A 298 11.52 28.63 -16.32
CA ARG A 298 10.35 28.41 -17.17
C ARG A 298 10.11 26.95 -17.57
N GLN A 299 11.16 26.18 -17.87
CA GLN A 299 11.02 24.78 -18.30
C GLN A 299 10.70 23.86 -17.12
N PHE A 300 11.37 24.06 -15.99
CA PHE A 300 11.09 23.32 -14.75
C PHE A 300 9.64 23.53 -14.30
N ASN A 301 9.23 24.78 -14.32
CA ASN A 301 7.95 25.26 -13.82
C ASN A 301 6.83 24.83 -14.81
N LEU A 302 7.13 24.70 -16.12
CA LEU A 302 6.26 24.05 -17.13
C LEU A 302 6.07 22.56 -16.82
N ALA A 303 7.16 21.85 -16.50
CA ALA A 303 7.12 20.42 -16.16
C ALA A 303 6.25 20.17 -14.92
N ILE A 304 6.46 20.93 -13.84
CA ILE A 304 5.62 20.88 -12.63
C ILE A 304 4.14 21.02 -12.99
N MET A 305 3.77 22.06 -13.74
CA MET A 305 2.36 22.34 -14.04
C MET A 305 1.75 21.29 -14.97
N SER A 306 2.47 20.81 -15.99
CA SER A 306 1.95 19.79 -16.90
C SER A 306 1.81 18.42 -16.24
N GLU A 307 2.79 18.01 -15.44
CA GLU A 307 2.75 16.72 -14.72
C GLU A 307 1.70 16.74 -13.61
N SER A 308 1.48 17.90 -12.98
CA SER A 308 0.39 18.04 -12.02
C SER A 308 -0.99 17.87 -12.66
N VAL A 309 -1.19 18.38 -13.89
CA VAL A 309 -2.42 18.14 -14.65
C VAL A 309 -2.57 16.65 -14.97
N LEU A 310 -1.49 15.98 -15.38
CA LEU A 310 -1.48 14.53 -15.56
C LEU A 310 -1.92 13.80 -14.29
N ILE A 311 -1.29 14.10 -13.14
CA ILE A 311 -1.60 13.50 -11.84
C ILE A 311 -3.07 13.69 -11.49
N ILE A 312 -3.57 14.94 -11.56
CA ILE A 312 -4.97 15.26 -11.24
C ILE A 312 -5.93 14.50 -12.17
N LEU A 313 -5.69 14.48 -13.48
CA LEU A 313 -6.54 13.76 -14.43
C LEU A 313 -6.50 12.25 -14.19
N SER A 314 -5.31 11.71 -13.88
CA SER A 314 -5.11 10.29 -13.59
C SER A 314 -5.82 9.84 -12.31
N LEU A 315 -6.06 10.74 -11.36
CA LEU A 315 -6.84 10.47 -10.16
C LEU A 315 -8.34 10.67 -10.40
N LEU A 316 -8.71 11.79 -11.01
CA LEU A 316 -10.09 12.22 -11.16
C LEU A 316 -10.86 11.33 -12.14
N VAL A 317 -10.28 11.02 -13.30
CA VAL A 317 -10.98 10.25 -14.34
C VAL A 317 -11.34 8.83 -13.89
N PRO A 318 -10.41 8.03 -13.31
CA PRO A 318 -10.75 6.70 -12.82
C PRO A 318 -11.70 6.75 -11.63
N SER A 319 -11.52 7.70 -10.69
CA SER A 319 -12.43 7.85 -9.54
C SER A 319 -13.89 8.05 -9.97
N ILE A 320 -14.13 8.79 -11.05
CA ILE A 320 -15.47 8.98 -11.61
C ILE A 320 -15.90 7.76 -12.42
N LEU A 321 -15.07 7.28 -13.35
CA LEU A 321 -15.46 6.23 -14.30
C LEU A 321 -15.62 4.86 -13.63
N PHE A 322 -14.76 4.50 -12.66
CA PHE A 322 -14.85 3.22 -11.98
C PHE A 322 -16.15 3.07 -11.22
N ARG A 323 -16.72 4.14 -10.67
CA ARG A 323 -18.04 4.09 -10.02
C ARG A 323 -19.18 3.64 -10.95
N PHE A 324 -19.01 3.79 -12.27
CA PHE A 324 -19.99 3.37 -13.27
C PHE A 324 -19.65 2.03 -13.93
N VAL A 325 -18.41 1.56 -13.82
CA VAL A 325 -17.91 0.37 -14.53
C VAL A 325 -17.67 -0.81 -13.60
N LEU A 326 -17.24 -0.55 -12.36
CA LEU A 326 -16.97 -1.56 -11.36
C LEU A 326 -18.18 -1.75 -10.45
N ASP A 327 -18.34 -2.98 -9.98
CA ASP A 327 -19.29 -3.30 -8.92
C ASP A 327 -18.81 -2.66 -7.62
N LYS A 328 -19.75 -2.20 -6.78
CA LYS A 328 -19.40 -1.61 -5.49
C LYS A 328 -18.99 -2.72 -4.53
N ASP A 329 -17.98 -2.44 -3.72
CA ASP A 329 -17.59 -3.28 -2.58
C ASP A 329 -18.49 -2.96 -1.38
N VAL A 330 -19.81 -3.04 -1.60
CA VAL A 330 -20.77 -3.01 -0.51
C VAL A 330 -20.96 -4.47 -0.12
N PRO A 331 -20.77 -4.83 1.16
CA PRO A 331 -21.19 -6.16 1.60
C PRO A 331 -22.66 -6.33 1.22
N ASP A 332 -23.00 -7.42 0.51
CA ASP A 332 -24.39 -7.68 0.10
C ASP A 332 -25.30 -7.45 1.31
N ASP A 333 -26.43 -6.74 1.15
CA ASP A 333 -27.36 -6.50 2.28
C ASP A 333 -27.71 -7.83 2.97
N GLU A 334 -27.79 -8.91 2.20
CA GLU A 334 -27.93 -10.30 2.66
C GLU A 334 -26.73 -10.75 3.51
N MET A 335 -25.50 -10.45 3.12
CA MET A 335 -24.29 -10.78 3.89
C MET A 335 -24.21 -9.96 5.19
N ILE A 336 -24.62 -8.70 5.20
CA ILE A 336 -24.69 -7.89 6.43
C ILE A 336 -25.72 -8.48 7.38
N GLU A 337 -26.89 -8.86 6.87
CA GLU A 337 -27.94 -9.52 7.65
C GLU A 337 -27.45 -10.87 8.20
N GLU A 338 -26.79 -11.68 7.37
CA GLU A 338 -26.17 -12.94 7.79
C GLU A 338 -25.11 -12.74 8.87
N LEU A 339 -24.20 -11.78 8.68
CA LEU A 339 -23.16 -11.44 9.66
C LEU A 339 -23.77 -10.97 10.98
N THR A 340 -24.81 -10.14 10.93
CA THR A 340 -25.51 -9.66 12.12
C THR A 340 -26.22 -10.82 12.83
N SER A 341 -26.92 -11.66 12.08
CA SER A 341 -27.67 -12.79 12.63
C SER A 341 -26.74 -13.82 13.29
N MET A 342 -25.61 -14.16 12.64
CA MET A 342 -24.62 -15.07 13.20
C MET A 342 -23.91 -14.47 14.41
N ARG A 343 -23.57 -13.17 14.39
CA ARG A 343 -22.98 -12.51 15.55
C ARG A 343 -23.94 -12.54 16.76
N VAL A 344 -25.22 -12.28 16.54
CA VAL A 344 -26.24 -12.37 17.60
C VAL A 344 -26.33 -13.79 18.15
N ALA A 345 -26.42 -14.78 17.28
CA ALA A 345 -26.58 -16.17 17.72
C ALA A 345 -25.32 -16.73 18.42
N MET A 346 -24.14 -16.27 17.99
CA MET A 346 -22.85 -16.55 18.62
C MET A 346 -22.76 -15.99 20.04
N VAL A 347 -23.09 -14.70 20.22
CA VAL A 347 -23.10 -14.06 21.55
C VAL A 347 -24.17 -14.64 22.46
N GLU A 348 -25.35 -14.98 21.92
CA GLU A 348 -26.39 -15.67 22.69
C GLU A 348 -25.97 -17.07 23.13
N HIS A 349 -25.24 -17.81 22.30
CA HIS A 349 -24.66 -19.09 22.68
C HIS A 349 -23.68 -18.93 23.84
N ALA A 350 -22.74 -18.00 23.74
CA ALA A 350 -21.78 -17.72 24.82
C ALA A 350 -22.49 -17.26 26.11
N ARG A 351 -23.56 -16.46 25.99
CA ARG A 351 -24.38 -16.03 27.12
C ARG A 351 -25.09 -17.18 27.81
N GLN A 352 -25.60 -18.16 27.06
CA GLN A 352 -26.22 -19.36 27.64
C GLN A 352 -25.20 -20.16 28.45
N GLN A 353 -24.02 -20.37 27.89
CA GLN A 353 -22.92 -21.08 28.55
C GLN A 353 -22.41 -20.34 29.79
N LEU A 354 -22.38 -19.01 29.75
CA LEU A 354 -22.02 -18.17 30.90
C LEU A 354 -22.97 -18.38 32.10
N ASN A 355 -24.24 -18.70 31.87
CA ASN A 355 -25.20 -19.00 32.93
C ASN A 355 -24.99 -20.38 33.57
N GLU A 356 -24.22 -21.26 32.95
CA GLU A 356 -23.91 -22.60 33.47
C GLU A 356 -22.71 -22.58 34.43
N ILE A 357 -21.91 -21.50 34.42
CA ILE A 357 -20.75 -21.33 35.29
C ILE A 357 -21.01 -20.33 36.43
N TYR A 358 -20.20 -20.41 37.49
CA TYR A 358 -20.28 -19.46 38.59
C TYR A 358 -19.61 -18.13 38.19
N VAL A 359 -20.39 -17.05 38.19
CA VAL A 359 -19.91 -15.68 37.99
C VAL A 359 -20.29 -14.81 39.20
N PRO A 360 -19.35 -14.10 39.83
CA PRO A 360 -19.64 -13.15 40.91
C PRO A 360 -20.62 -12.05 40.47
N ASP A 361 -21.56 -11.67 41.35
CA ASP A 361 -22.61 -10.69 41.02
C ASP A 361 -22.08 -9.29 40.66
N ARG A 362 -20.83 -8.98 41.06
CA ARG A 362 -20.16 -7.74 40.66
C ARG A 362 -19.67 -7.76 39.20
N MET A 363 -19.39 -8.93 38.65
CA MET A 363 -18.82 -9.11 37.30
C MET A 363 -19.90 -9.37 36.25
N LYS A 364 -21.02 -10.01 36.62
CA LYS A 364 -22.15 -10.26 35.70
C LYS A 364 -22.57 -9.01 34.89
N PRO A 365 -22.77 -7.82 35.49
CA PRO A 365 -23.23 -6.65 34.73
C PRO A 365 -22.17 -6.08 33.78
N ILE A 366 -20.89 -6.40 33.98
CA ILE A 366 -19.77 -6.01 33.11
C ILE A 366 -19.81 -6.92 31.88
N LEU A 367 -19.80 -8.23 32.12
CA LEU A 367 -19.83 -9.25 31.07
C LEU A 367 -21.10 -9.16 30.20
N GLU A 368 -22.27 -8.96 30.82
CA GLU A 368 -23.51 -8.74 30.07
C GLU A 368 -23.47 -7.48 29.22
N TYR A 369 -22.84 -6.40 29.71
CA TYR A 369 -22.71 -5.18 28.92
C TYR A 369 -21.79 -5.39 27.72
N ASP A 370 -20.65 -6.05 27.91
CA ASP A 370 -19.69 -6.26 26.83
C ASP A 370 -20.25 -7.20 25.76
N LEU A 371 -20.93 -8.29 26.15
CA LEU A 371 -21.64 -9.18 25.23
C LEU A 371 -22.71 -8.41 24.43
N ASN A 372 -23.51 -7.57 25.10
CA ASN A 372 -24.51 -6.74 24.41
C ASN A 372 -23.87 -5.69 23.50
N ALA A 373 -22.68 -5.18 23.85
CA ALA A 373 -21.96 -4.20 23.06
C ALA A 373 -21.44 -4.82 21.74
N GLN A 374 -21.00 -6.08 21.78
CA GLN A 374 -20.57 -6.79 20.57
C GLN A 374 -21.69 -6.91 19.52
N ILE A 375 -22.94 -7.12 19.95
CA ILE A 375 -24.11 -7.21 19.05
C ILE A 375 -24.77 -5.86 18.77
N GLY A 376 -24.16 -4.74 19.18
CA GLY A 376 -24.68 -3.39 18.93
C GLY A 376 -25.99 -3.09 19.67
N GLN A 377 -26.32 -3.82 20.74
CA GLN A 377 -27.53 -3.65 21.54
C GLN A 377 -27.34 -2.68 22.73
N THR A 378 -26.24 -1.94 22.78
CA THR A 378 -25.98 -0.95 23.84
C THR A 378 -26.24 0.47 23.37
N SER A 379 -26.82 1.30 24.24
CA SER A 379 -27.01 2.73 23.96
C SER A 379 -25.87 3.58 24.52
N THR A 380 -25.71 4.81 24.03
CA THR A 380 -24.76 5.79 24.59
C THR A 380 -25.01 6.06 26.07
N ARG A 381 -26.26 5.93 26.54
CA ARG A 381 -26.61 6.06 27.96
C ARG A 381 -26.11 4.86 28.77
N ASP A 382 -26.12 3.66 28.21
CA ASP A 382 -25.63 2.45 28.86
C ASP A 382 -24.10 2.48 28.97
N PHE A 383 -23.42 2.95 27.92
CA PHE A 383 -21.97 3.24 27.98
C PHE A 383 -21.64 4.22 29.10
N ILE A 384 -22.33 5.36 29.21
CA ILE A 384 -22.05 6.35 30.28
C ILE A 384 -22.31 5.76 31.67
N LYS A 385 -23.39 4.98 31.85
CA LYS A 385 -23.68 4.30 33.12
C LYS A 385 -22.61 3.30 33.49
N GLN A 386 -22.14 2.51 32.52
CA GLN A 386 -21.10 1.51 32.76
C GLN A 386 -19.74 2.14 32.94
N TRP A 387 -19.39 3.18 32.18
CA TRP A 387 -18.17 3.95 32.40
C TRP A 387 -18.15 4.59 33.80
N GLN A 388 -19.26 5.17 34.26
CA GLN A 388 -19.39 5.69 35.63
C GLN A 388 -19.31 4.60 36.72
N LYS A 389 -19.72 3.36 36.40
CA LYS A 389 -19.55 2.20 37.28
C LYS A 389 -18.12 1.68 37.24
N ALA A 390 -17.51 1.55 36.05
CA ALA A 390 -16.15 1.10 35.82
C ALA A 390 -15.13 2.08 36.43
N SER A 391 -15.36 3.38 36.35
CA SER A 391 -14.56 4.40 37.06
C SER A 391 -14.75 4.35 38.58
N ARG A 392 -15.79 3.68 39.08
CA ARG A 392 -15.97 3.31 40.50
C ARG A 392 -15.44 1.90 40.82
N VAL A 393 -15.15 1.10 39.80
CA VAL A 393 -14.42 -0.20 39.84
C VAL A 393 -12.91 0.04 39.72
N VAL A 394 -12.44 1.23 40.11
CA VAL A 394 -11.06 1.39 40.61
C VAL A 394 -10.98 0.57 41.90
N GLY A 395 -10.60 -0.70 41.78
CA GLY A 395 -10.45 -1.61 42.93
C GLY A 395 -10.79 -3.09 42.71
N LEU A 396 -10.73 -3.63 41.48
CA LEU A 396 -10.54 -5.08 41.36
C LEU A 396 -9.13 -5.39 41.89
N ASP A 397 -9.05 -6.27 42.89
CA ASP A 397 -7.76 -6.83 43.30
C ASP A 397 -7.16 -7.64 42.14
N GLN A 398 -5.84 -7.82 42.12
CA GLN A 398 -5.14 -8.51 41.03
C GLN A 398 -5.75 -9.89 40.73
N ASN A 399 -6.18 -10.61 41.77
CA ASN A 399 -6.88 -11.89 41.65
C ASN A 399 -8.26 -11.80 40.97
N GLN A 400 -8.98 -10.69 41.18
CA GLN A 400 -10.28 -10.47 40.57
C GLN A 400 -10.16 -10.09 39.10
N THR A 401 -9.11 -9.36 38.71
CA THR A 401 -8.79 -9.09 37.30
C THR A 401 -8.40 -10.36 36.56
N ILE A 402 -7.53 -11.19 37.15
CA ILE A 402 -7.17 -12.51 36.60
C ILE A 402 -8.43 -13.37 36.39
N PHE A 403 -9.29 -13.47 37.41
CA PHE A 403 -10.52 -14.25 37.32
C PHE A 403 -11.50 -13.69 36.27
N LEU A 404 -11.58 -12.36 36.11
CA LEU A 404 -12.38 -11.75 35.06
C LEU A 404 -11.83 -12.09 33.66
N ASN A 405 -10.51 -12.06 33.48
CA ASN A 405 -9.86 -12.47 32.24
C ASN A 405 -10.10 -13.95 31.92
N GLU A 406 -10.08 -14.84 32.93
CA GLU A 406 -10.45 -16.25 32.76
C GLU A 406 -11.89 -16.41 32.24
N ILE A 407 -12.84 -15.58 32.72
CA ILE A 407 -14.21 -15.61 32.22
C ILE A 407 -14.29 -15.10 30.77
N TYR A 408 -13.56 -14.03 30.41
CA TYR A 408 -13.51 -13.59 29.01
C TYR A 408 -12.94 -14.67 28.08
N HIS A 409 -11.89 -15.39 28.52
CA HIS A 409 -11.36 -16.53 27.77
C HIS A 409 -12.41 -17.59 27.53
N TYR A 410 -13.13 -17.97 28.58
CA TYR A 410 -14.22 -18.93 28.46
C TYR A 410 -15.29 -18.44 27.47
N ILE A 411 -15.68 -17.17 27.52
CA ILE A 411 -16.63 -16.58 26.57
C ILE A 411 -16.12 -16.70 25.13
N PHE A 412 -14.88 -16.30 24.86
CA PHE A 412 -14.30 -16.36 23.51
C PHE A 412 -14.16 -17.80 23.00
N ASP A 413 -13.89 -18.78 23.89
CA ASP A 413 -13.94 -20.20 23.55
C ASP A 413 -15.35 -20.62 23.08
N GLN A 414 -16.39 -20.25 23.81
CA GLN A 414 -17.76 -20.58 23.44
C GLN A 414 -18.21 -19.92 22.12
N GLU A 415 -17.80 -18.68 21.88
CA GLU A 415 -18.06 -17.99 20.61
C GLU A 415 -17.37 -18.71 19.43
N ARG A 416 -16.13 -19.16 19.60
CA ARG A 416 -15.39 -19.93 18.59
C ARG A 416 -16.02 -21.29 18.32
N ASP A 417 -16.39 -22.02 19.36
CA ASP A 417 -17.02 -23.33 19.24
C ASP A 417 -18.33 -23.23 18.45
N TYR A 418 -19.12 -22.18 18.70
CA TYR A 418 -20.32 -21.90 17.93
C TYR A 418 -20.02 -21.64 16.45
N LEU A 419 -19.06 -20.78 16.15
CA LEU A 419 -18.68 -20.47 14.77
C LEU A 419 -18.17 -21.72 14.03
N ALA A 420 -17.34 -22.54 14.67
CA ALA A 420 -16.83 -23.79 14.11
C ALA A 420 -17.95 -24.81 13.83
N MET A 421 -18.96 -24.86 14.71
CA MET A 421 -20.14 -25.71 14.53
C MET A 421 -20.99 -25.28 13.32
N ILE A 422 -21.04 -23.99 13.00
CA ILE A 422 -21.77 -23.47 11.83
C ILE A 422 -20.99 -23.66 10.54
N GLU A 423 -19.68 -23.37 10.53
CA GLU A 423 -18.86 -23.49 9.31
C GLU A 423 -18.95 -24.90 8.70
N HIS A 424 -18.98 -25.93 9.55
CA HIS A 424 -19.12 -27.32 9.11
C HIS A 424 -20.49 -27.66 8.49
N ARG A 425 -21.53 -26.84 8.68
CA ARG A 425 -22.87 -27.10 8.16
C ARG A 425 -23.10 -26.52 6.77
N GLU A 426 -22.59 -25.32 6.50
CA GLU A 426 -22.90 -24.60 5.26
C GLU A 426 -21.70 -23.83 4.73
N SER A 427 -21.23 -24.22 3.54
CA SER A 427 -20.14 -23.53 2.83
C SER A 427 -20.48 -22.07 2.47
N LYS A 428 -21.77 -21.68 2.54
CA LYS A 428 -22.25 -20.31 2.28
C LYS A 428 -21.64 -19.31 3.27
N TYR A 429 -21.42 -19.72 4.52
CA TYR A 429 -21.00 -18.81 5.60
C TYR A 429 -19.49 -18.62 5.72
N HIS A 430 -18.68 -19.19 4.83
CA HIS A 430 -17.22 -19.18 5.00
C HIS A 430 -16.62 -17.77 5.09
N GLU A 431 -17.15 -16.80 4.33
CA GLU A 431 -16.68 -15.41 4.37
C GLU A 431 -17.04 -14.73 5.70
N VAL A 432 -18.30 -14.86 6.11
CA VAL A 432 -18.81 -14.30 7.37
C VAL A 432 -18.12 -14.93 8.59
N PHE A 433 -17.90 -16.26 8.56
CA PHE A 433 -17.14 -17.00 9.56
C PHE A 433 -15.74 -16.40 9.73
N ASN A 434 -15.00 -16.21 8.64
CA ASN A 434 -13.64 -15.68 8.69
C ASN A 434 -13.58 -14.27 9.30
N ILE A 435 -14.60 -13.43 9.05
CA ILE A 435 -14.68 -12.09 9.64
C ILE A 435 -14.86 -12.18 11.16
N LEU A 436 -15.91 -12.88 11.62
CA LEU A 436 -16.21 -12.99 13.05
C LEU A 436 -15.11 -13.72 13.82
N TYR A 437 -14.58 -14.81 13.26
CA TYR A 437 -13.49 -15.56 13.87
C TYR A 437 -12.24 -14.69 14.05
N LYS A 438 -11.89 -13.86 13.05
CA LYS A 438 -10.77 -12.93 13.14
C LYS A 438 -11.01 -11.84 14.21
N GLU A 439 -12.23 -11.32 14.32
CA GLU A 439 -12.60 -10.35 15.37
C GLU A 439 -12.41 -10.93 16.77
N ILE A 440 -12.91 -12.15 17.02
CA ILE A 440 -12.76 -12.83 18.32
C ILE A 440 -11.28 -13.05 18.65
N MET A 441 -10.51 -13.60 17.70
CA MET A 441 -9.08 -13.84 17.91
C MET A 441 -8.31 -12.55 18.21
N MET A 442 -8.70 -11.41 17.60
CA MET A 442 -8.10 -10.11 17.91
C MET A 442 -8.53 -9.61 19.30
N ALA A 443 -9.81 -9.76 19.66
CA ALA A 443 -10.32 -9.36 20.98
C ALA A 443 -9.63 -10.14 22.11
N GLU A 444 -9.53 -11.47 21.96
CA GLU A 444 -8.83 -12.34 22.90
C GLU A 444 -7.33 -12.00 23.00
N MET A 445 -6.68 -11.72 21.87
CA MET A 445 -5.27 -11.31 21.87
C MET A 445 -5.04 -10.00 22.63
N VAL A 446 -5.98 -9.06 22.55
CA VAL A 446 -5.91 -7.78 23.28
C VAL A 446 -6.21 -7.98 24.77
N SER A 447 -7.16 -8.84 25.14
CA SER A 447 -7.48 -9.13 26.53
C SER A 447 -6.39 -9.93 27.26
N LEU A 448 -5.54 -10.67 26.52
CA LEU A 448 -4.40 -11.42 27.05
C LEU A 448 -3.19 -10.57 27.45
N ARG A 449 -3.19 -9.28 27.10
CA ARG A 449 -2.02 -8.42 27.35
C ARG A 449 -1.91 -8.14 28.86
N ASP A 450 -0.84 -8.66 29.47
CA ASP A 450 -0.56 -8.56 30.90
C ASP A 450 -0.59 -7.10 31.41
N ASP A 451 -1.31 -6.86 32.51
CA ASP A 451 -1.42 -5.58 33.24
C ASP A 451 -0.09 -5.07 33.84
N ASN A 452 1.02 -5.78 33.63
CA ASN A 452 2.34 -5.38 34.13
C ASN A 452 3.06 -4.35 33.22
N GLU A 453 2.40 -3.84 32.17
CA GLU A 453 2.96 -2.87 31.21
C GLU A 453 2.49 -1.40 31.40
N GLU A 454 1.84 -1.03 32.51
CA GLU A 454 1.56 0.38 32.86
C GLU A 454 2.70 1.07 33.63
#